data_AF-A0AAW1PWI1-F1
#
_entry.id   AF-A0AAW1PWI1-F1
#
_cell.length_a   1.000
_cell.length_b   1.000
_cell.length_c   1.000
_cell.angle_alpha   90.00
_cell.angle_beta   90.00
_cell.angle_gamma   90.00
#
_symmetry.space_group_name_H-M   'P 1'
#
loop_
_entity.id
_entity.type
_entity.pdbx_description
1 polymer ?
#
loop_
_entity_poly.entity_id
_entity_poly.type
_entity_poly.pdbx_seq_one_letter_code
_entity_poly.pdbx_strand_id
1 'polypeptide(L)'
;MAGTLRSLGRASRLLRTNNPASLQQQRFAGDLPVHPNKYVEEWATKREHVEETFLFNRKNLQNVVIYALAVPALIYTVTVKEFHKTDKKYERPEREYL
;
A
#
# COMPACT_ATOMS: atom_id res chain seq x y z
N MET A 1 -18.28 -20.18 -69.50
CA MET A 1 -19.12 -19.25 -68.72
C MET A 1 -18.78 -19.43 -67.25
N ALA A 2 -18.29 -18.36 -66.61
CA ALA A 2 -18.28 -18.05 -65.17
C ALA A 2 -17.77 -19.11 -64.17
N GLY A 3 -16.96 -18.80 -63.16
CA GLY A 3 -16.57 -17.51 -62.59
C GLY A 3 -15.85 -17.78 -61.27
N THR A 4 -14.79 -17.04 -61.03
CA THR A 4 -13.96 -17.01 -59.83
C THR A 4 -14.72 -16.52 -58.59
N LEU A 5 -14.55 -17.17 -57.43
CA LEU A 5 -14.86 -16.56 -56.14
C LEU A 5 -13.66 -16.72 -55.18
N ARG A 6 -12.92 -15.62 -55.06
CA ARG A 6 -11.80 -15.40 -54.14
C ARG A 6 -12.33 -14.90 -52.79
N SER A 7 -11.70 -15.40 -51.72
CA SER A 7 -11.34 -14.71 -50.47
C SER A 7 -12.40 -13.84 -49.75
N LEU A 8 -13.00 -14.40 -48.68
CA LEU A 8 -13.75 -13.64 -47.68
C LEU A 8 -13.40 -14.08 -46.24
N GLY A 9 -12.12 -14.30 -45.94
CA GLY A 9 -11.66 -14.83 -44.65
C GLY A 9 -10.73 -13.94 -43.82
N ARG A 10 -10.59 -12.63 -44.12
CA ARG A 10 -9.53 -11.79 -43.51
C ARG A 10 -9.93 -10.38 -43.06
N ALA A 11 -11.21 -10.12 -42.81
CA ALA A 11 -11.66 -8.75 -42.48
C ALA A 11 -11.98 -8.48 -40.98
N SER A 12 -11.95 -9.46 -40.09
CA SER A 12 -12.40 -9.26 -38.69
C SER A 12 -11.29 -9.00 -37.67
N ARG A 13 -10.03 -8.85 -38.08
CA ARG A 13 -8.87 -8.76 -37.15
C ARG A 13 -8.17 -7.40 -37.10
N LEU A 14 -8.73 -6.37 -37.72
CA LEU A 14 -8.10 -5.04 -37.85
C LEU A 14 -8.67 -3.95 -36.91
N LEU A 15 -9.58 -4.27 -35.99
CA LEU A 15 -10.20 -3.29 -35.10
C LEU A 15 -9.88 -3.52 -33.61
N ARG A 16 -8.64 -3.90 -33.30
CA ARG A 16 -8.15 -3.86 -31.91
C ARG A 16 -6.80 -3.19 -31.81
N THR A 17 -6.77 -1.92 -32.23
CA THR A 17 -5.75 -0.99 -31.77
C THR A 17 -6.07 -0.66 -30.31
N ASN A 18 -5.60 -1.51 -29.38
CA ASN A 18 -5.44 -1.08 -28.00
C ASN A 18 -4.35 -0.02 -28.03
N ASN A 19 -4.75 1.24 -28.15
CA ASN A 19 -3.87 2.38 -28.06
C ASN A 19 -3.75 2.70 -26.55
N PRO A 20 -2.67 2.33 -25.82
CA PRO A 20 -2.55 2.60 -24.39
C PRO A 20 -2.20 4.07 -24.10
N ALA A 21 -2.41 4.98 -25.05
CA ALA A 21 -2.03 6.38 -24.97
C ALA A 21 -3.01 7.26 -24.16
N SER A 22 -3.97 6.67 -23.45
CA SER A 22 -5.09 7.43 -22.85
C SER A 22 -5.06 7.54 -21.34
N LEU A 23 -3.88 7.59 -20.70
CA LEU A 23 -3.74 8.06 -19.31
C LEU A 23 -2.44 8.88 -19.15
N GLN A 24 -2.25 9.91 -19.98
CA GLN A 24 -1.36 11.01 -19.59
C GLN A 24 -2.06 11.74 -18.44
N GLN A 25 -1.72 11.34 -17.21
CA GLN A 25 -2.17 11.99 -15.98
C GLN A 25 -1.63 13.42 -15.99
N GLN A 26 -2.49 14.40 -16.29
CA GLN A 26 -2.15 15.81 -16.17
C GLN A 26 -1.87 16.12 -14.70
N ARG A 27 -0.60 16.34 -14.37
CA ARG A 27 -0.15 16.72 -13.03
C ARG A 27 -0.18 18.24 -12.93
N PHE A 28 -1.04 18.75 -12.05
CA PHE A 28 -0.98 20.14 -11.59
C PHE A 28 -0.14 20.21 -10.31
N ALA A 29 1.18 20.18 -10.46
CA ALA A 29 2.14 20.73 -9.50
C ALA A 29 3.57 20.56 -10.04
N GLY A 30 4.15 21.67 -10.53
CA GLY A 30 5.56 21.77 -10.90
C GLY A 30 5.91 21.04 -12.19
N ASP A 31 6.09 21.80 -13.27
CA ASP A 31 6.74 21.39 -14.51
C ASP A 31 8.24 21.10 -14.25
N LEU A 32 8.51 20.16 -13.35
CA LEU A 32 9.83 19.69 -13.01
C LEU A 32 10.30 18.83 -14.19
N PRO A 33 11.51 19.05 -14.74
CA PRO A 33 12.02 18.35 -15.91
C PRO A 33 12.46 16.91 -15.56
N VAL A 34 11.58 16.14 -14.93
CA VAL A 34 11.82 14.75 -14.52
C VAL A 34 11.00 13.84 -15.41
N HIS A 35 11.67 12.89 -16.06
CA HIS A 35 11.01 11.90 -16.90
C HIS A 35 10.19 10.94 -16.02
N PRO A 36 8.85 10.87 -16.16
CA PRO A 36 8.05 9.97 -15.35
C PRO A 36 8.35 8.52 -15.72
N ASN A 37 8.48 7.66 -14.71
CA ASN A 37 8.62 6.23 -14.89
C ASN A 37 7.33 5.55 -14.44
N LYS A 38 6.58 4.97 -15.38
CA LYS A 38 5.29 4.32 -15.13
C LYS A 38 5.33 3.36 -13.93
N TYR A 39 6.38 2.56 -13.80
CA TYR A 39 6.48 1.57 -12.71
C TYR A 39 6.67 2.23 -11.34
N VAL A 40 7.40 3.34 -11.29
CA VAL A 40 7.63 4.10 -10.06
C VAL A 40 6.35 4.81 -9.65
N GLU A 41 5.66 5.42 -10.60
CA GLU A 41 4.41 6.15 -10.33
C GLU A 41 3.28 5.21 -9.91
N GLU A 42 3.14 4.06 -10.56
CA GLU A 42 2.15 3.05 -10.17
C GLU A 42 2.45 2.46 -8.78
N TRP A 43 3.73 2.21 -8.48
CA TRP A 43 4.15 1.75 -7.16
C TRP A 43 3.89 2.79 -6.07
N ALA A 44 4.22 4.07 -6.32
CA ALA A 44 3.95 5.16 -5.40
C ALA A 44 2.44 5.32 -5.13
N THR A 45 1.64 5.33 -6.21
CA THR A 45 0.18 5.43 -6.12
C THR A 45 -0.42 4.32 -5.26
N LYS A 46 0.03 3.06 -5.44
CA LYS A 46 -0.46 1.91 -4.65
C LYS A 46 -0.11 2.01 -3.16
N ARG A 47 0.97 2.70 -2.80
CA ARG A 47 1.35 2.91 -1.39
C ARG A 47 0.54 4.02 -0.74
N GLU A 48 0.25 5.06 -1.50
CA GLU A 48 -0.57 6.17 -1.05
C GLU A 48 -2.02 5.74 -0.82
N HIS A 49 -2.54 4.84 -1.66
CA HIS A 49 -3.94 4.37 -1.64
C HIS A 49 -4.06 2.93 -1.11
N VAL A 50 -3.27 2.58 -0.09
CA VAL A 50 -3.26 1.22 0.46
C VAL A 50 -4.62 0.82 1.05
N GLU A 51 -5.39 1.81 1.52
CA GLU A 51 -6.74 1.66 2.08
C GLU A 51 -7.75 1.05 1.10
N GLU A 52 -7.61 1.28 -0.21
CA GLU A 52 -8.51 0.71 -1.22
C GLU A 52 -8.36 -0.80 -1.34
N THR A 53 -7.17 -1.32 -1.02
CA THR A 53 -6.83 -2.74 -1.13
C THR A 53 -6.80 -3.45 0.23
N PHE A 54 -6.87 -2.70 1.33
CA PHE A 54 -6.80 -3.26 2.66
C PHE A 54 -8.10 -3.94 3.05
N LEU A 55 -7.99 -5.20 3.49
CA LEU A 55 -9.12 -5.99 3.96
C LEU A 55 -8.88 -6.46 5.40
N PHE A 56 -9.93 -6.42 6.22
CA PHE A 56 -9.93 -7.02 7.55
C PHE A 56 -10.06 -8.54 7.47
N ASN A 57 -9.00 -9.18 6.99
CA ASN A 57 -8.86 -10.63 7.03
C ASN A 57 -8.26 -11.07 8.39
N ARG A 58 -8.33 -12.36 8.69
CA ARG A 58 -7.82 -12.91 9.96
C ARG A 58 -6.34 -12.58 10.21
N LYS A 59 -5.50 -12.59 9.17
CA LYS A 59 -4.05 -12.31 9.29
C LYS A 59 -3.78 -10.83 9.58
N ASN A 60 -4.46 -9.94 8.88
CA ASN A 60 -4.34 -8.50 9.07
C ASN A 60 -4.86 -8.08 10.44
N LEU A 61 -5.97 -8.67 10.89
CA LEU A 61 -6.50 -8.43 12.23
C LEU A 61 -5.54 -8.94 13.32
N GLN A 62 -4.92 -10.11 13.13
CA GLN A 62 -3.86 -10.59 14.02
C GLN A 62 -2.69 -9.59 14.10
N ASN A 63 -2.23 -9.08 12.95
CA ASN A 63 -1.16 -8.07 12.93
C ASN A 63 -1.56 -6.80 13.66
N VAL A 64 -2.77 -6.29 13.43
CA VAL A 64 -3.29 -5.10 14.13
C VAL A 64 -3.31 -5.33 15.63
N VAL A 65 -3.83 -6.47 16.11
CA VAL A 65 -3.88 -6.77 17.55
C VAL A 65 -2.48 -6.85 18.15
N ILE A 66 -1.54 -7.51 17.47
CA ILE A 66 -0.17 -7.65 17.97
C ILE A 66 0.51 -6.27 18.04
N TYR A 67 0.51 -5.51 16.95
CA TYR A 67 1.31 -4.29 16.85
C TYR A 67 0.63 -3.06 17.45
N ALA A 68 -0.71 -2.97 17.43
CA ALA A 68 -1.43 -1.84 18.00
C ALA A 68 -1.73 -2.02 19.50
N LEU A 69 -1.84 -3.26 20.00
CA LEU A 69 -2.20 -3.52 21.40
C LEU A 69 -1.11 -4.26 22.16
N ALA A 70 -0.73 -5.46 21.72
CA ALA A 70 0.13 -6.33 22.50
C ALA A 70 1.54 -5.74 22.70
N VAL A 71 2.15 -5.21 21.64
CA VAL A 71 3.49 -4.61 21.69
C VAL A 71 3.52 -3.36 22.59
N PRO A 72 2.64 -2.36 22.41
CA PRO A 72 2.60 -1.19 23.31
C PRO A 72 2.33 -1.57 24.77
N ALA A 73 1.40 -2.49 25.03
CA ALA A 73 1.11 -2.94 26.39
C ALA A 73 2.30 -3.65 27.05
N LEU A 74 3.01 -4.50 26.29
CA LEU A 74 4.22 -5.16 26.77
C LEU A 74 5.30 -4.13 27.11
N ILE A 75 5.57 -3.19 26.20
CA ILE A 75 6.57 -2.13 26.42
C ILE A 75 6.21 -1.34 27.68
N TYR A 76 4.96 -0.88 27.80
CA TYR A 76 4.50 -0.15 28.98
C TYR A 76 4.74 -0.94 30.27
N THR A 77 4.27 -2.18 30.34
CA THR A 77 4.39 -3.00 31.55
C THR A 77 5.84 -3.31 31.92
N VAL A 78 6.72 -3.54 30.95
CA VAL A 78 8.15 -3.75 31.21
C VAL A 78 8.81 -2.47 31.72
N THR A 79 8.54 -1.34 31.08
CA THR A 79 9.10 -0.04 31.49
C THR A 79 8.67 0.36 32.89
N VAL A 80 7.38 0.24 33.21
CA VAL A 80 6.86 0.53 34.55
C VAL A 80 7.51 -0.35 35.61
N LYS A 81 7.63 -1.67 35.35
CA LYS A 81 8.29 -2.60 36.27
C LYS A 81 9.76 -2.23 36.51
N GLU A 82 10.48 -1.81 35.47
CA GLU A 82 11.89 -1.43 35.61
C GLU A 82 12.03 -0.11 36.39
N PHE A 83 11.10 0.83 36.21
CA PHE A 83 11.08 2.06 37.00
C PHE A 83 10.75 1.80 38.47
N HIS A 84 9.75 0.98 38.79
CA HIS A 84 9.46 0.59 40.17
C HIS A 84 10.62 -0.14 40.83
N LYS A 85 11.30 -1.02 40.10
CA LYS A 85 12.52 -1.70 40.57
C LYS A 85 13.64 -0.70 40.86
N THR A 86 13.79 0.32 40.02
CA THR A 86 14.76 1.40 40.23
C THR A 86 14.40 2.24 41.45
N ASP A 87 13.14 2.64 41.60
CA ASP A 87 12.68 3.41 42.75
C ASP A 87 12.88 2.65 44.07
N LYS A 88 12.55 1.36 44.10
CA LYS A 88 12.85 0.47 45.26
C LYS A 88 14.34 0.43 45.60
N LYS A 89 15.22 0.38 44.60
CA LYS A 89 16.68 0.36 44.81
C LYS A 89 17.18 1.65 45.47
N TYR A 90 16.54 2.77 45.21
CA TYR A 90 16.92 4.09 45.73
C TYR A 90 15.99 4.59 46.85
N GLU A 91 15.17 3.71 47.43
CA GLU A 91 14.22 4.02 48.52
C GLU A 91 13.27 5.18 48.19
N ARG A 92 12.90 5.31 46.92
CA ARG A 92 11.93 6.29 46.45
C ARG A 92 10.52 5.71 46.49
N PRO A 93 9.49 6.52 46.75
CA PRO A 93 8.11 6.06 46.67
C PRO A 93 7.77 5.63 45.23
N GLU A 94 7.07 4.52 45.09
CA GLU A 94 6.56 4.07 43.79
C GLU A 94 5.58 5.11 43.23
N ARG A 95 5.70 5.37 41.93
CA ARG A 95 4.83 6.30 41.22
C ARG A 95 3.81 5.52 40.41
N GLU A 96 2.58 5.99 40.42
CA GLU A 96 1.57 5.54 39.47
C GLU A 96 1.89 6.14 38.10
N TYR A 97 2.01 5.27 37.12
CA TYR A 97 2.06 5.62 35.71
C TYR A 97 0.67 5.30 35.12
N LEU A 98 0.32 5.95 34.00
CA LEU A 98 -0.95 5.87 33.24
C LEU A 98 -1.90 4.69 33.55
#